data_AF-A0A0N0L5R6-F1
#
_entry.id   AF-A0A0N0L5R6-F1
#
_cell.length_a   1.000
_cell.length_b   1.000
_cell.length_c   1.000
_cell.angle_alpha   90.00
_cell.angle_beta   90.00
_cell.angle_gamma   90.00
#
_symmetry.space_group_name_H-M   'P 1'
#
loop_
_entity.id
_entity.type
_entity.pdbx_description
1 polymer ?
#
loop_
_entity_poly.entity_id
_entity_poly.type
_entity_poly.pdbx_seq_one_letter_code
_entity_poly.pdbx_strand_id
1 'polypeptide(L)'
;MFERNTTVAWNQFYFDHARQMAAHYTVSHCTNQYPIAIQGRVGKITRAIKDDPTRNVLNLQKLKASANPNEATDGISLEVSVWAAKANWFDGVNEGDEVVVFGLWKAPAPTQTKSTKEGYFKTYTNRRLNLTLAVKSQITKV
;
A
#
# COMPACT_ATOMS: atom_id res chain seq x y z
N MET A 1 -15.13 12.92 6.19
CA MET A 1 -15.97 13.03 7.40
C MET A 1 -16.73 11.71 7.50
N PHE A 2 -16.60 10.94 8.58
CA PHE A 2 -17.52 9.81 8.81
C PHE A 2 -18.84 10.41 9.25
N GLU A 3 -19.66 10.82 8.29
CA GLU A 3 -21.02 11.24 8.58
C GLU A 3 -21.85 9.99 8.92
N ARG A 4 -22.19 9.85 10.21
CA ARG A 4 -23.31 9.08 10.77
C ARG A 4 -23.45 7.60 10.34
N ASN A 5 -23.30 6.69 11.31
CA ASN A 5 -23.85 5.32 11.29
C ASN A 5 -23.61 4.46 10.02
N THR A 6 -22.47 4.62 9.36
CA THR A 6 -22.14 3.76 8.22
C THR A 6 -21.51 2.46 8.72
N THR A 7 -22.29 1.38 8.77
CA THR A 7 -21.73 0.03 8.91
C THR A 7 -20.89 -0.26 7.67
N VAL A 8 -19.57 -0.33 7.83
CA VAL A 8 -18.67 -0.72 6.74
C VAL A 8 -18.68 -2.23 6.66
N ALA A 9 -19.11 -2.78 5.52
CA ALA A 9 -19.09 -4.22 5.30
C ALA A 9 -17.64 -4.74 5.36
N TRP A 10 -17.44 -5.97 5.84
CA TRP A 10 -16.09 -6.54 6.00
C TRP A 10 -15.26 -6.48 4.71
N ASN A 11 -15.90 -6.74 3.57
CA ASN A 11 -15.25 -6.68 2.25
C ASN A 11 -14.87 -5.26 1.79
N GLN A 12 -15.35 -4.21 2.45
CA GLN A 12 -15.00 -2.81 2.23
C GLN A 12 -14.00 -2.28 3.28
N PHE A 13 -13.78 -3.04 4.34
CA PHE A 13 -12.81 -2.73 5.40
C PHE A 13 -11.52 -3.53 5.26
N TYR A 14 -11.60 -4.82 4.98
CA TYR A 14 -10.47 -5.74 4.92
C TYR A 14 -10.20 -6.20 3.48
N PHE A 15 -8.92 -6.13 3.08
CA PHE A 15 -8.46 -6.49 1.75
C PHE A 15 -7.23 -7.41 1.85
N ASP A 16 -7.37 -8.63 1.35
CA ASP A 16 -6.24 -9.53 1.13
C ASP A 16 -5.29 -9.03 0.03
N HIS A 17 -4.19 -9.77 -0.19
CA HIS A 17 -3.19 -9.40 -1.19
C HIS A 17 -3.81 -9.22 -2.60
N ALA A 18 -4.66 -10.14 -3.05
CA ALA A 18 -5.27 -10.08 -4.38
C ALA A 18 -6.23 -8.88 -4.53
N ARG A 19 -6.82 -8.43 -3.42
CA ARG A 19 -7.78 -7.32 -3.39
C ARG A 19 -7.14 -5.95 -3.09
N GLN A 20 -5.82 -5.83 -3.05
CA GLN A 20 -5.13 -4.54 -2.82
C GLN A 20 -5.48 -3.47 -3.86
N MET A 21 -5.77 -3.84 -5.11
CA MET A 21 -6.24 -2.85 -6.11
C MET A 21 -7.63 -2.30 -5.79
N ALA A 22 -8.52 -3.14 -5.22
CA ALA A 22 -9.82 -2.69 -4.73
C ALA A 22 -9.68 -1.81 -3.47
N ALA A 23 -8.69 -2.11 -2.62
CA ALA A 23 -8.32 -1.24 -1.51
C ALA A 23 -7.90 0.15 -2.01
N HIS A 24 -7.06 0.21 -3.05
CA HIS A 24 -6.66 1.48 -3.66
C HIS A 24 -7.86 2.25 -4.19
N TYR A 25 -8.74 1.60 -4.94
CA TYR A 25 -9.97 2.22 -5.43
C TYR A 25 -10.79 2.81 -4.27
N THR A 26 -10.99 2.05 -3.19
CA THR A 26 -11.76 2.51 -2.02
C THR A 26 -11.13 3.77 -1.38
N VAL A 27 -9.81 3.75 -1.17
CA VAL A 27 -9.10 4.87 -0.53
C VAL A 27 -9.03 6.09 -1.45
N SER A 28 -8.85 5.91 -2.77
CA SER A 28 -8.70 7.01 -3.73
C SER A 28 -9.98 7.83 -3.94
N HIS A 29 -11.14 7.26 -3.61
CA HIS A 29 -12.43 7.97 -3.65
C HIS A 29 -12.73 8.74 -2.35
N CYS A 30 -11.82 8.71 -1.39
CA CYS A 30 -11.90 9.49 -0.16
C CYS A 30 -10.98 10.71 -0.22
N THR A 31 -11.47 11.88 0.22
CA THR A 31 -10.75 13.16 0.09
C THR A 31 -9.43 13.22 0.87
N ASN A 32 -9.33 12.48 1.98
CA ASN A 32 -8.20 12.57 2.91
C ASN A 32 -7.57 11.22 3.20
N GLN A 33 -8.18 10.44 4.09
CA GLN A 33 -7.70 9.14 4.56
C GLN A 33 -8.90 8.22 4.78
N TYR A 34 -8.69 6.91 4.66
CA TYR A 34 -9.75 5.93 4.87
C TYR A 34 -9.26 4.75 5.74
N PRO A 35 -10.01 4.35 6.79
CA PRO A 35 -9.65 3.30 7.72
C PRO A 35 -9.95 1.93 7.10
N ILE A 36 -8.89 1.21 6.74
CA ILE A 36 -8.98 -0.16 6.21
C ILE A 36 -7.85 -1.01 6.77
N ALA A 37 -8.04 -2.32 6.70
CA ALA A 37 -7.03 -3.33 6.93
C ALA A 37 -6.57 -3.91 5.59
N ILE A 38 -5.26 -3.94 5.37
CA ILE A 38 -4.65 -4.56 4.19
C ILE A 38 -3.75 -5.70 4.67
N GLN A 39 -4.00 -6.90 4.16
CA GLN A 39 -3.09 -8.02 4.30
C GLN A 39 -2.16 -8.09 3.10
N GLY A 40 -0.93 -8.52 3.36
CA GLY A 40 -0.02 -8.91 2.30
C GLY A 40 1.31 -9.40 2.84
N ARG A 41 2.10 -9.95 1.92
CA ARG A 41 3.45 -10.40 2.22
C ARG A 41 4.41 -9.23 2.19
N VAL A 42 5.33 -9.17 3.14
CA VAL A 42 6.39 -8.16 3.18
C VAL A 42 7.33 -8.37 2.02
N GLY A 43 7.52 -7.34 1.21
CA GLY A 43 8.45 -7.34 0.08
C GLY A 43 9.81 -6.78 0.44
N LYS A 44 9.85 -5.63 1.11
CA LYS A 44 11.10 -4.98 1.51
C LYS A 44 10.93 -4.13 2.77
N ILE A 45 11.90 -4.17 3.67
CA ILE A 45 11.99 -3.25 4.81
C ILE A 45 13.19 -2.33 4.62
N THR A 46 12.98 -1.02 4.67
CA THR A 46 14.05 -0.02 4.58
C THR A 46 14.00 0.87 5.81
N ARG A 47 15.08 0.86 6.60
CA ARG A 47 15.24 1.66 7.81
C ARG A 47 16.13 2.87 7.53
N ALA A 48 15.94 3.94 8.29
CA ALA A 48 16.75 5.16 8.22
C ALA A 48 16.94 5.70 6.78
N ILE A 49 15.84 5.92 6.05
CA ILE A 49 15.90 6.40 4.66
C ILE A 49 16.59 7.77 4.61
N LYS A 50 17.64 7.88 3.78
CA LYS A 50 18.47 9.10 3.67
C LYS A 50 19.06 9.53 5.03
N ASP A 51 19.50 8.56 5.82
CA ASP A 51 20.09 8.73 7.15
C ASP A 51 19.16 9.37 8.20
N ASP A 52 17.84 9.40 7.93
CA ASP A 52 16.84 9.90 8.87
C ASP A 52 16.21 8.75 9.68
N PRO A 53 16.54 8.60 10.98
CA PRO A 53 16.05 7.48 11.80
C PRO A 53 14.53 7.48 12.00
N THR A 54 13.85 8.58 11.69
CA THR A 54 12.39 8.70 11.76
C THR A 54 11.69 8.27 10.47
N ARG A 55 12.43 7.95 9.41
CA ARG A 55 11.89 7.56 8.11
C ARG A 55 12.19 6.11 7.82
N ASN A 56 11.29 5.24 8.28
CA ASN A 56 11.34 3.81 8.06
C ASN A 56 10.13 3.41 7.23
N VAL A 57 10.31 2.49 6.27
CA VAL A 57 9.22 2.00 5.43
C VAL A 57 9.28 0.49 5.27
N LEU A 58 8.12 -0.13 5.34
CA LEU A 58 7.88 -1.51 4.95
C LEU A 58 6.99 -1.48 3.71
N ASN A 59 7.45 -2.09 2.62
CA ASN A 59 6.67 -2.24 1.41
C ASN A 59 6.17 -3.68 1.31
N LEU A 60 4.88 -3.86 1.00
CA LEU A 60 4.34 -5.17 0.67
C LEU A 60 4.81 -5.60 -0.72
N GLN A 61 4.79 -6.90 -0.99
CA GLN A 61 5.04 -7.45 -2.32
C GLN A 61 4.06 -6.83 -3.32
N LYS A 62 4.60 -6.40 -4.47
CA LYS A 62 3.81 -5.77 -5.51
C LYS A 62 2.94 -6.80 -6.20
N LEU A 63 1.71 -6.42 -6.49
CA LEU A 63 0.89 -7.15 -7.46
C LEU A 63 1.55 -7.12 -8.84
N LYS A 64 1.33 -8.18 -9.63
CA LYS A 64 1.68 -8.15 -11.05
C LYS A 64 0.94 -6.99 -11.71
N ALA A 65 1.66 -6.22 -12.54
CA ALA A 65 1.04 -5.13 -13.27
C ALA A 65 -0.04 -5.68 -14.20
N SER A 66 -1.17 -4.98 -14.26
CA SER A 66 -2.26 -5.30 -15.19
C SER A 66 -2.33 -4.25 -16.29
N ALA A 67 -2.81 -4.62 -17.48
CA ALA A 67 -2.98 -3.66 -18.55
C ALA A 67 -3.98 -2.56 -18.16
N ASN A 68 -3.69 -1.31 -18.54
CA ASN A 68 -4.64 -0.22 -18.46
C ASN A 68 -5.76 -0.47 -19.48
N PRO A 69 -7.05 -0.49 -19.07
CA PRO A 69 -8.16 -0.73 -20.00
C PRO A 69 -8.25 0.26 -21.15
N ASN A 70 -7.75 1.49 -20.96
CA ASN A 70 -7.81 2.56 -21.95
C ASN A 70 -6.56 2.63 -22.83
N GLU A 71 -5.44 2.05 -22.38
CA GLU A 71 -4.16 2.05 -23.09
C GLU A 71 -3.42 0.74 -22.80
N ALA A 72 -3.57 -0.27 -23.65
CA ALA A 72 -3.02 -1.61 -23.39
C ALA A 72 -1.48 -1.64 -23.23
N THR A 73 -0.78 -0.64 -23.76
CA THR A 73 0.68 -0.48 -23.61
C THR A 73 1.09 0.19 -22.29
N ASP A 74 0.14 0.63 -21.48
CA ASP A 74 0.36 1.18 -20.14
C ASP A 74 0.04 0.13 -19.08
N GLY A 75 1.02 -0.18 -18.22
CA GLY A 75 0.85 -1.11 -17.11
C GLY A 75 0.41 -0.39 -15.84
N ILE A 76 -0.66 -0.84 -15.20
CA ILE A 76 -1.08 -0.35 -13.89
C ILE A 76 -0.37 -1.16 -12.80
N SER A 77 0.40 -0.49 -11.97
CA SER A 77 1.06 -1.09 -10.80
C SER A 77 0.52 -0.49 -9.50
N LEU A 78 0.67 -1.21 -8.40
CA LEU A 78 0.34 -0.74 -7.06
C LEU A 78 1.48 -1.05 -6.10
N GLU A 79 1.91 -0.03 -5.36
CA GLU A 79 2.83 -0.15 -4.23
C GLU A 79 2.10 0.16 -2.92
N VAL A 80 2.16 -0.76 -1.96
CA VAL A 80 1.59 -0.58 -0.63
C VAL A 80 2.73 -0.37 0.36
N SER A 81 2.77 0.83 0.94
CA SER A 81 3.86 1.30 1.80
C SER A 81 3.35 1.65 3.19
N VAL A 82 4.03 1.10 4.20
CA VAL A 82 3.76 1.32 5.62
C VAL A 82 4.94 2.05 6.22
N TRP A 83 4.74 3.28 6.67
CA TRP A 83 5.76 4.15 7.24
C TRP A 83 5.74 4.08 8.76
N ALA A 84 6.91 4.17 9.39
CA ALA A 84 7.05 4.19 10.83
C ALA A 84 8.10 5.22 11.28
N ALA A 85 7.74 5.98 12.33
CA ALA A 85 8.63 6.93 12.97
C ALA A 85 9.73 6.26 13.81
N LYS A 86 9.56 4.98 14.17
CA LYS A 86 10.53 4.21 14.96
C LYS A 86 10.84 2.90 14.25
N ALA A 87 12.13 2.64 14.02
CA ALA A 87 12.59 1.44 13.33
C ALA A 87 12.17 0.13 14.04
N ASN A 88 12.13 0.16 15.37
CA ASN A 88 11.79 -0.98 16.22
C ASN A 88 10.29 -1.39 16.16
N TRP A 89 9.46 -0.62 15.45
CA TRP A 89 8.08 -1.00 15.20
C TRP A 89 7.96 -2.12 14.17
N PHE A 90 8.98 -2.31 13.34
CA PHE A 90 9.08 -3.47 12.45
C PHE A 90 9.84 -4.66 13.08
N ASP A 91 10.25 -4.58 14.35
CA ASP A 91 10.92 -5.70 15.01
C ASP A 91 9.98 -6.90 15.13
N GLY A 92 10.48 -8.08 14.73
CA GLY A 92 9.70 -9.32 14.64
C GLY A 92 9.01 -9.52 13.28
N VAL A 93 9.09 -8.55 12.36
CA VAL A 93 8.59 -8.66 10.99
C VAL A 93 9.78 -8.72 10.04
N ASN A 94 9.82 -9.76 9.20
CA ASN A 94 10.88 -9.97 8.21
C ASN A 94 10.33 -9.91 6.78
N GLU A 95 11.22 -9.75 5.80
CA GLU A 95 10.87 -9.91 4.39
C GLU A 95 10.34 -11.33 4.13
N GLY A 96 9.24 -11.44 3.39
CA GLY A 96 8.54 -12.70 3.18
C GLY A 96 7.47 -13.05 4.22
N ASP A 97 7.44 -12.38 5.38
CA ASP A 97 6.38 -12.59 6.37
C ASP A 97 5.03 -12.09 5.85
N GLU A 98 3.95 -12.72 6.26
CA GLU A 98 2.60 -12.22 6.01
C GLU A 98 2.15 -11.34 7.16
N VAL A 99 1.61 -10.16 6.83
CA VAL A 99 1.18 -9.17 7.81
C VAL A 99 -0.21 -8.65 7.48
N VAL A 100 -0.95 -8.25 8.52
CA VAL A 100 -2.13 -7.39 8.41
C VAL A 100 -1.77 -6.02 8.97
N VAL A 101 -2.10 -4.98 8.21
CA VAL A 101 -1.85 -3.60 8.58
C VAL A 101 -3.15 -2.82 8.55
N PHE A 102 -3.55 -2.27 9.69
CA PHE A 102 -4.78 -1.48 9.81
C PHE A 102 -4.48 -0.04 10.22
N GLY A 103 -5.31 0.87 9.72
CA GLY A 103 -5.26 2.27 10.12
C GLY A 103 -5.71 3.16 8.97
N LEU A 104 -5.29 4.42 9.00
CA LEU A 104 -5.73 5.41 8.04
C LEU A 104 -4.80 5.41 6.82
N TRP A 105 -5.33 4.93 5.69
CA TRP A 105 -4.61 4.86 4.43
C TRP A 105 -4.87 6.09 3.56
N LYS A 106 -3.87 6.45 2.75
CA LYS A 106 -3.92 7.49 1.72
C LYS A 106 -3.57 6.90 0.37
N ALA A 107 -4.26 7.36 -0.67
CA ALA A 107 -3.93 7.07 -2.06
C ALA A 107 -3.47 8.37 -2.72
N PRO A 108 -2.16 8.67 -2.74
CA PRO A 108 -1.65 9.86 -3.44
C PRO A 108 -1.88 9.73 -4.95
N ALA A 109 -1.82 10.87 -5.65
CA ALA A 109 -1.93 10.89 -7.10
C ALA A 109 -0.93 9.91 -7.75
N PRO A 110 -1.37 9.13 -8.76
CA PRO A 110 -0.50 8.18 -9.43
C PRO A 110 0.60 8.92 -10.19
N THR A 111 1.75 8.26 -10.33
CA THR A 111 2.88 8.78 -11.10
C THR A 111 3.12 7.91 -12.33
N GLN A 112 3.32 8.54 -13.49
CA GLN A 112 3.65 7.82 -14.71
C GLN A 112 5.16 7.68 -14.87
N THR A 113 5.61 6.49 -15.25
CA THR A 113 7.03 6.22 -15.54
C THR A 113 7.17 5.47 -16.85
N LYS A 114 8.26 5.71 -17.60
CA LYS A 114 8.60 4.88 -18.76
C LYS A 114 9.15 3.53 -18.29
N SER A 115 8.89 2.48 -19.05
CA SER A 115 9.56 1.19 -18.84
C SER A 115 11.05 1.33 -19.11
N THR A 116 11.88 0.79 -18.22
CA THR A 116 13.34 0.74 -18.40
C THR A 116 13.80 -0.57 -19.04
N LYS A 117 12.89 -1.52 -19.24
CA LYS A 117 13.15 -2.82 -19.85
C LYS A 117 12.25 -3.02 -21.06
N GLU A 118 12.76 -3.71 -22.07
CA GLU A 118 11.93 -4.21 -23.16
C GLU A 118 10.90 -5.20 -22.61
N GLY A 119 9.65 -5.05 -23.06
CA GLY A 119 8.52 -5.82 -22.56
C GLY A 119 7.21 -5.29 -23.12
N TYR A 120 6.10 -5.92 -22.71
CA TYR A 120 4.76 -5.60 -23.22
C TYR A 120 4.31 -4.17 -22.87
N PHE A 121 4.59 -3.70 -21.65
CA PHE A 121 4.27 -2.35 -21.22
C PHE A 121 5.40 -1.36 -21.54
N LYS A 122 5.04 -0.27 -22.20
CA LYS A 122 5.93 0.85 -22.54
C LYS A 122 5.98 1.91 -21.43
N THR A 123 4.87 2.09 -20.74
CA THR A 123 4.74 2.97 -19.58
C THR A 123 4.10 2.24 -18.41
N TYR A 124 4.23 2.82 -17.23
CA TYR A 124 3.54 2.37 -16.04
C TYR A 124 2.83 3.54 -15.34
N THR A 125 1.54 3.36 -15.09
CA THR A 125 0.78 4.14 -14.12
C THR A 125 0.99 3.52 -12.72
N ASN A 126 1.84 4.15 -11.92
CA ASN A 126 2.18 3.66 -10.58
C ASN A 126 1.25 4.27 -9.53
N ARG A 127 0.34 3.44 -9.04
CA ARG A 127 -0.54 3.75 -7.91
C ARG A 127 0.16 3.45 -6.60
N ARG A 128 -0.23 4.14 -5.53
CA ARG A 128 0.32 3.92 -4.19
C ARG A 128 -0.77 3.90 -3.14
N LEU A 129 -0.54 3.11 -2.11
CA LEU A 129 -1.27 3.15 -0.85
C LEU A 129 -0.27 3.37 0.27
N ASN A 130 -0.44 4.46 1.00
CA ASN A 130 0.46 4.85 2.08
C ASN A 130 -0.29 4.87 3.40
N LEU A 131 0.30 4.25 4.41
CA LEU A 131 -0.10 4.42 5.80
C LEU A 131 1.12 4.83 6.62
N THR A 132 0.97 5.78 7.54
CA THR A 132 1.97 6.04 8.57
C THR A 132 1.43 5.48 9.89
N LEU A 133 2.16 4.54 10.49
CA LEU A 133 1.81 3.98 11.78
C LEU A 133 1.79 5.11 12.81
N ALA A 134 0.71 5.17 13.58
CA ALA A 134 0.59 5.98 14.79
C ALA A 134 1.06 5.18 16.01
N VAL A 135 0.88 3.85 15.99
CA VAL A 135 1.31 2.93 17.05
C VAL A 135 1.80 1.60 16.47
N LYS A 136 2.64 0.87 17.21
CA LYS A 136 3.20 -0.43 16.77
C LYS A 136 2.11 -1.48 16.49
N SER A 137 1.01 -1.50 17.26
CA SER A 137 -0.06 -2.50 17.15
C SER A 137 -0.86 -2.44 15.85
N GLN A 138 -0.69 -1.39 15.03
CA GLN A 138 -1.33 -1.27 13.73
C GLN A 138 -0.79 -2.21 12.66
N ILE A 139 0.33 -2.89 12.93
CA ILE A 139 0.88 -3.96 12.11
C ILE A 139 1.01 -5.22 12.97
N THR A 140 0.53 -6.35 12.45
CA THR A 140 0.72 -7.66 13.07
C THR A 140 1.11 -8.68 12.03
N LYS A 141 1.97 -9.61 12.42
CA LYS A 141 2.22 -10.84 11.66
C LYS A 141 0.99 -11.75 11.76
N VAL A 142 0.69 -12.46 10.66
CA VAL A 142 -0.34 -13.51 10.59
C VAL A 142 0.26 -14.85 11.00
#